data_AF-A0A927FR93-F1
#
_entry.id   AF-A0A927FR93-F1
#
_cell.length_a   1.000
_cell.length_b   1.000
_cell.length_c   1.000
_cell.angle_alpha   90.00
_cell.angle_beta   90.00
_cell.angle_gamma   90.00
#
_symmetry.space_group_name_H-M   'P 1'
#
loop_
_entity.id
_entity.type
_entity.pdbx_description
1 polymer ?
#
loop_
_entity_poly.entity_id
_entity_poly.type
_entity_poly.pdbx_seq_one_letter_code
_entity_poly.pdbx_strand_id
1 'polypeptide(L)' 'MHRLPAIIDFDASAFPELQDIFHDIDMGIAAIVAADPTLQPRKAHARPKRRAKAPVAAPRRRSGRRAAAA' A
#
# COMPACT_ATOMS: atom_id res chain seq x y z
N MET A 1 14.48 -15.61 28.06
CA MET A 1 14.47 -14.88 26.77
C MET A 1 14.12 -15.87 25.67
N HIS A 2 12.85 -15.95 25.26
CA HIS A 2 12.43 -16.85 24.18
C HIS A 2 12.80 -16.22 22.85
N ARG A 3 13.85 -16.73 22.22
CA ARG A 3 14.25 -16.33 20.87
C ARG A 3 13.19 -16.89 19.91
N LEU A 4 12.48 -16.01 19.21
CA LEU A 4 11.57 -16.45 18.14
C LEU A 4 12.37 -17.25 17.11
N PRO A 5 11.84 -18.38 16.60
CA PRO A 5 12.51 -19.16 15.58
C PRO A 5 12.82 -18.29 14.36
N ALA A 6 13.91 -18.61 13.67
CA ALA A 6 14.29 -17.94 12.43
C ALA A 6 13.11 -17.98 11.45
N ILE A 7 12.82 -16.84 10.83
CA ILE A 7 11.83 -16.75 9.75
C ILE A 7 12.33 -17.67 8.64
N ILE A 8 11.62 -18.77 8.40
CA ILE A 8 11.88 -19.67 7.29
C ILE A 8 11.11 -19.09 6.11
N ASP A 9 11.82 -18.63 5.09
CA ASP A 9 11.19 -18.20 3.85
C ASP A 9 10.56 -19.42 3.18
N PHE A 10 9.24 -19.40 3.04
CA PHE A 10 8.48 -20.46 2.37
C PHE A 10 8.34 -20.11 0.88
N ASP A 11 8.78 -21.02 0.02
CA ASP A 11 8.56 -20.94 -1.42
C ASP A 11 7.28 -21.69 -1.81
N ALA A 12 6.22 -20.95 -2.10
CA ALA A 12 4.94 -21.52 -2.51
C ALA A 12 4.99 -22.24 -3.85
N SER A 13 5.98 -21.93 -4.71
CA SER A 13 6.14 -22.62 -5.99
C SER A 13 6.74 -24.03 -5.84
N ALA A 14 7.45 -24.28 -4.73
CA ALA A 14 8.04 -25.57 -4.43
C ALA A 14 7.02 -26.60 -3.91
N PHE A 15 5.89 -26.13 -3.33
CA PHE A 15 4.86 -26.97 -2.70
C PHE A 15 3.46 -26.42 -2.99
N PRO A 16 2.98 -26.49 -4.25
CA PRO A 16 1.69 -25.93 -4.65
C PRO A 16 0.50 -26.55 -3.90
N GLU A 17 0.58 -27.81 -3.50
CA GLU A 17 -0.44 -28.52 -2.72
C GLU A 17 -0.66 -27.93 -1.32
N LEU A 18 0.34 -27.24 -0.77
CA LEU A 18 0.21 -26.58 0.54
C LEU A 18 -0.54 -25.25 0.43
N GLN A 19 -0.73 -24.72 -0.77
CA GLN A 19 -1.39 -23.43 -0.99
C GLN A 19 -2.84 -23.46 -0.48
N ASP A 20 -3.57 -24.53 -0.78
CA ASP A 20 -4.96 -24.70 -0.33
C ASP A 20 -5.02 -24.82 1.21
N ILE A 21 -4.06 -25.52 1.81
CA ILE A 21 -3.97 -25.65 3.28
C ILE A 21 -3.73 -24.28 3.93
N PHE A 22 -2.79 -23.49 3.41
CA PHE A 22 -2.53 -22.14 3.93
C PHE A 22 -3.73 -21.22 3.72
N HIS A 23 -4.44 -21.35 2.59
CA HIS A 23 -5.66 -20.61 2.34
C HIS A 23 -6.75 -20.90 3.39
N ASP A 24 -6.97 -22.19 3.70
CA ASP A 24 -7.94 -22.61 4.70
C ASP A 24 -7.56 -22.12 6.11
N ILE A 25 -6.27 -22.16 6.45
CA ILE A 25 -5.75 -21.63 7.71
C ILE A 25 -6.00 -20.11 7.81
N ASP A 26 -5.67 -19.36 6.76
CA ASP A 26 -5.89 -17.91 6.71
C ASP A 26 -7.38 -17.56 6.85
N MET A 27 -8.27 -18.31 6.20
CA MET A 27 -9.72 -18.15 6.35
C MET A 27 -10.19 -18.42 7.79
N GLY A 28 -9.68 -19.47 8.43
CA GLY A 28 -10.00 -19.79 9.82
C GLY A 28 -9.54 -18.69 10.79
N ILE A 29 -8.32 -18.19 10.63
CA ILE A 29 -7.80 -17.07 11.43
C ILE A 29 -8.64 -15.82 11.20
N ALA A 30 -8.97 -15.50 9.94
CA ALA A 30 -9.79 -14.34 9.62
C ALA A 30 -11.19 -14.42 10.26
N ALA A 31 -11.79 -15.61 10.30
CA ALA A 31 -13.08 -15.83 10.96
C ALA A 31 -12.99 -15.60 12.48
N ILE A 32 -11.92 -16.08 13.14
CA ILE A 32 -11.68 -15.85 14.57
C ILE A 32 -11.50 -14.36 14.85
N VAL A 33 -10.69 -13.66 14.06
CA VAL A 33 -10.46 -12.21 14.19
C VAL A 33 -11.74 -11.42 13.94
N ALA A 34 -12.58 -11.86 13.01
CA ALA A 34 -13.87 -11.21 12.75
C ALA A 34 -14.85 -11.41 13.92
N ALA A 35 -14.84 -12.59 14.55
CA ALA A 35 -15.70 -12.93 15.67
C ALA A 35 -15.31 -12.22 16.99
N ASP A 36 -14.03 -11.88 17.17
CA ASP A 36 -13.54 -11.18 18.36
C ASP A 36 -13.20 -9.70 18.07
N PRO A 37 -14.02 -8.75 18.54
CA PRO A 37 -13.77 -7.31 18.35
C PRO A 37 -12.45 -6.81 18.95
N THR A 38 -11.86 -7.52 19.91
CA THR A 38 -10.60 -7.13 20.55
C THR A 38 -9.38 -7.44 19.67
N LEU A 39 -9.51 -8.40 18.76
CA LEU A 39 -8.48 -8.77 17.79
C LEU A 39 -8.54 -7.92 16.51
N GLN A 40 -9.63 -7.18 16.31
CA GLN A 40 -9.76 -6.33 15.13
C GLN A 40 -8.76 -5.17 15.18
N PRO A 41 -8.02 -4.91 14.09
CA PRO A 41 -7.11 -3.78 14.04
C PRO A 41 -7.89 -2.48 14.23
N ARG A 42 -7.57 -1.73 15.28
CA ARG A 42 -8.09 -0.37 15.49
C ARG A 42 -7.74 0.45 14.25
N LYS A 43 -8.77 0.96 13.55
CA LYS A 43 -8.59 1.85 12.40
C LYS A 43 -7.64 2.99 12.80
N ALA A 44 -6.40 2.94 12.31
CA ALA A 44 -5.47 4.04 12.48
C ALA A 44 -6.15 5.28 11.88
N HIS A 45 -6.33 6.32 12.70
CA HIS A 45 -7.01 7.55 12.30
C HIS A 45 -6.47 8.01 10.95
N ALA A 46 -7.37 8.07 9.96
CA ALA A 46 -7.02 8.40 8.59
C ALA A 46 -6.26 9.73 8.57
N ARG A 47 -4.99 9.67 8.16
CA ARG A 47 -4.15 10.86 7.99
C ARG A 47 -4.86 11.79 7.00
N PRO A 48 -5.14 13.06 7.35
CA PRO A 48 -5.92 13.93 6.49
C PRO A 48 -5.26 14.05 5.11
N LYS A 49 -6.01 13.68 4.06
CA LYS A 49 -5.60 13.88 2.67
C LYS A 49 -5.41 15.38 2.45
N ARG A 50 -4.16 15.86 2.50
CA ARG A 50 -3.79 17.19 2.01
C ARG A 50 -4.27 17.28 0.56
N ARG A 51 -5.33 18.07 0.32
CA ARG A 51 -5.75 18.44 -1.04
C ARG A 51 -4.54 19.07 -1.72
N ALA A 52 -4.01 18.40 -2.74
CA ALA A 52 -3.02 18.99 -3.61
C ALA A 52 -3.63 20.27 -4.19
N LYS A 53 -3.04 21.44 -3.88
CA LYS A 53 -3.39 22.68 -4.55
C LYS A 53 -3.13 22.46 -6.04
N ALA A 54 -4.14 22.72 -6.86
CA ALA A 54 -4.01 22.67 -8.31
C ALA A 54 -2.80 23.51 -8.76
N PRO A 55 -1.99 23.04 -9.73
CA PRO A 55 -0.89 23.82 -10.24
C PRO A 55 -1.45 25.10 -10.89
N VAL A 56 -0.97 26.25 -10.41
CA VAL A 56 -1.25 27.55 -11.02
C VAL A 56 -0.63 27.52 -12.41
N ALA A 57 -1.47 27.62 -13.44
CA ALA A 57 -1.02 27.66 -14.82
C ALA A 57 -0.04 28.82 -15.02
N ALA A 58 1.19 28.50 -15.44
CA ALA A 58 2.21 29.49 -15.71
C ALA A 58 1.80 30.38 -16.92
N PRO A 59 2.08 31.70 -16.90
CA PRO A 59 1.69 32.59 -17.97
C PRO A 59 2.53 32.33 -19.22
N ARG A 60 1.83 32.10 -20.33
CA ARG A 60 2.36 31.88 -21.68
C ARG A 60 3.09 33.13 -22.17
N ARG A 61 4.43 33.14 -22.18
CA ARG A 61 5.24 34.22 -22.76
C ARG A 61 4.98 34.30 -24.27
N ARG A 62 4.33 35.40 -24.67
CA ARG A 62 4.09 35.79 -26.07
C ARG A 62 5.41 36.25 -26.67
N SER A 63 5.99 35.46 -27.59
CA SER A 63 7.17 35.85 -28.37
C SER A 63 6.79 36.94 -29.37
N GLY A 64 6.79 38.19 -28.91
CA GLY A 64 6.67 39.37 -29.73
C GLY A 64 8.05 39.91 -30.12
N ARG A 65 8.42 39.70 -31.38
CA ARG A 65 8.97 40.72 -32.29
C ARG A 65 10.19 41.52 -31.79
N ARG A 66 11.39 41.17 -32.29
CA ARG A 66 12.36 42.09 -32.95
C ARG A 66 13.66 41.35 -33.32
N ALA A 67 13.90 41.17 -34.60
CA ALA A 67 15.22 41.20 -35.22
C ALA A 67 15.00 42.03 -36.50
N ALA A 68 15.28 43.34 -36.49
CA ALA A 68 16.58 44.00 -36.57
C ALA A 68 17.20 43.84 -37.96
N ALA A 69 17.33 44.99 -38.62
CA ALA A 69 17.88 45.17 -39.96
C ALA A 69 19.37 44.83 -40.02
N ALA A 70 19.78 44.24 -41.15
CA ALA A 70 21.06 44.40 -41.84
C ALA A 70 20.87 43.96 -43.29
#